data_AF-B4SC20-F1
#
_entry.id   AF-B4SC20-F1
#
_cell.length_a   1.000
_cell.length_b   1.000
_cell.length_c   1.000
_cell.angle_alpha   90.00
_cell.angle_beta   90.00
_cell.angle_gamma   90.00
#
_symmetry.space_group_name_H-M   'P 1'
#
loop_
_entity.id
_entity.type
_entity.pdbx_description
1 polymer ?
#
loop_
_entity_poly.entity_id
_entity_poly.type
_entity_poly.pdbx_seq_one_letter_code
_entity_poly.pdbx_strand_id
1 'polypeptide(L)'
;MPSYSFPLFPELPLVLYTALPYISVMHVVIETPNYLSDAKALGLTADERRSIVDCIAQTPDAGVEMKGTGGARKIRFAGRGKGKSGGYRVVTFYAGENIPVFLLSIFSKGERANLSQAERNELKQILGSLADVYKKGVKDYVQSRK
;
A
#
# COMPACT_ATOMS: atom_id res chain seq x y z
N MET A 1 37.55 33.80 18.38
CA MET A 1 37.01 32.47 18.73
C MET A 1 35.67 32.69 19.43
N PRO A 2 34.52 32.32 18.83
CA PRO A 2 33.24 32.44 19.51
C PRO A 2 32.96 31.18 20.34
N SER A 3 32.83 31.37 21.65
CA SER A 3 32.35 30.40 22.62
C SER A 3 30.86 30.14 22.41
N TYR A 4 30.51 28.96 21.91
CA TYR A 4 29.12 28.50 21.84
C TYR A 4 28.75 27.79 23.15
N SER A 5 27.94 28.44 23.98
CA SER A 5 27.24 27.80 25.10
C SER A 5 26.07 26.98 24.54
N PHE A 6 26.23 25.66 24.48
CA PHE A 6 25.13 24.72 24.28
C PHE A 6 24.25 24.70 25.54
N PRO A 7 22.92 24.85 25.43
CA PRO A 7 22.04 24.59 26.57
C PRO A 7 22.07 23.09 26.90
N LEU A 8 22.26 22.79 28.20
CA LEU A 8 22.10 21.47 28.79
C LEU A 8 20.69 20.96 28.48
N PHE A 9 20.56 20.01 27.55
CA PHE A 9 19.35 19.20 27.45
C PHE A 9 19.32 18.28 28.68
N PRO A 10 18.21 18.24 29.45
CA PRO A 10 18.11 17.33 30.58
C PRO A 10 18.21 15.89 30.09
N GLU A 11 18.99 15.08 30.80
CA GLU A 11 19.21 13.67 30.50
C GLU A 11 17.90 12.89 30.57
N LEU A 12 17.23 12.75 29.42
CA LEU A 12 16.21 11.74 29.25
C LEU A 12 16.92 10.38 29.18
N PRO A 13 16.51 9.39 30.00
CA PRO A 13 17.18 8.10 30.04
C PRO A 13 17.15 7.43 28.65
N LEU A 14 18.33 7.06 28.15
CA LEU A 14 18.56 6.40 26.85
C LEU A 14 17.79 5.08 26.65
N VAL A 15 17.08 4.60 27.68
CA VAL A 15 16.32 3.34 27.70
C VAL A 15 15.02 3.41 26.88
N LEU A 16 14.48 4.61 26.60
CA LEU A 16 13.24 4.76 25.82
C LEU A 16 13.46 4.92 24.29
N TYR A 17 14.69 5.12 23.83
CA TYR A 17 14.98 5.29 22.40
C TYR A 17 15.29 3.98 21.66
N THR A 18 15.55 2.88 22.37
CA THR A 18 15.92 1.60 21.76
C THR A 18 14.78 0.58 21.71
N ALA A 19 13.63 0.89 22.29
CA ALA A 19 12.57 -0.08 22.54
C ALA A 19 11.29 0.09 21.68
N LEU A 20 11.36 0.64 20.47
CA LEU A 20 10.23 0.54 19.50
C LEU A 20 10.67 0.40 18.02
N PRO A 21 11.32 -0.70 17.57
CA PRO A 21 11.46 -0.97 16.14
C PRO A 21 10.73 -2.25 15.67
N TYR A 22 9.76 -2.80 16.41
CA TYR A 22 9.19 -4.11 16.02
C TYR A 22 7.76 -4.38 16.49
N ILE A 23 6.84 -3.48 16.18
CA ILE A 23 5.49 -3.92 15.81
C ILE A 23 5.27 -3.41 14.39
N SER A 24 5.99 -3.97 13.43
CA SER A 24 5.57 -3.84 12.04
C SER A 24 4.33 -4.72 11.93
N VAL A 25 3.16 -4.10 12.05
CA VAL A 25 1.89 -4.77 11.79
C VAL A 25 1.91 -5.13 10.31
N MET A 26 2.35 -6.35 10.00
CA MET A 26 2.26 -6.87 8.66
C MET A 26 0.79 -6.96 8.28
N HIS A 27 0.40 -6.20 7.26
CA HIS A 27 -0.97 -6.22 6.80
C HIS A 27 -1.17 -7.38 5.84
N VAL A 28 -2.35 -8.01 5.95
CA VAL A 28 -2.78 -8.99 4.96
C VAL A 28 -2.97 -8.27 3.62
N VAL A 29 -2.38 -8.81 2.58
CA VAL A 29 -2.50 -8.28 1.21
C VAL A 29 -3.38 -9.23 0.42
N ILE A 30 -4.39 -8.68 -0.25
CA ILE A 30 -5.31 -9.43 -1.12
C ILE A 30 -5.03 -9.06 -2.58
N GLU A 31 -4.64 -10.05 -3.35
CA GLU A 31 -4.45 -9.93 -4.79
C GLU A 31 -5.82 -10.04 -5.50
N THR A 32 -6.21 -9.03 -6.26
CA THR A 32 -7.46 -9.10 -7.05
C THR A 32 -7.25 -9.89 -8.36
N PRO A 33 -8.31 -10.47 -8.96
CA PRO A 33 -8.22 -11.15 -10.25
C PRO A 33 -7.71 -10.25 -11.39
N ASN A 34 -8.04 -8.96 -11.33
CA ASN A 34 -7.55 -7.96 -12.29
C ASN A 34 -6.03 -7.79 -12.16
N TYR A 35 -5.53 -7.61 -10.93
CA TYR A 35 -4.09 -7.55 -10.66
C TYR A 35 -3.35 -8.80 -11.15
N LEU A 36 -3.90 -10.00 -10.95
CA LEU A 36 -3.29 -11.24 -11.42
C LEU A 36 -3.26 -11.33 -12.95
N SER A 37 -4.30 -10.86 -13.62
CA SER A 37 -4.37 -10.81 -15.09
C SER A 37 -3.36 -9.81 -15.65
N ASP A 38 -3.27 -8.62 -15.06
CA ASP A 38 -2.32 -7.57 -15.45
C ASP A 38 -0.87 -8.03 -15.21
N ALA A 39 -0.59 -8.66 -14.06
CA ALA A 39 0.74 -9.19 -13.75
C ALA A 39 1.18 -10.25 -14.77
N LYS A 40 0.26 -11.12 -15.21
CA LYS A 40 0.53 -12.10 -16.27
C LYS A 40 0.76 -11.44 -17.62
N ALA A 41 -0.02 -10.42 -17.97
CA ALA A 41 0.13 -9.68 -19.22
C ALA A 41 1.49 -8.97 -19.32
N LEU A 42 1.98 -8.46 -18.18
CA LEU A 42 3.30 -7.85 -18.04
C LEU A 42 4.45 -8.87 -17.95
N GLY A 43 4.13 -10.16 -17.80
CA GLY A 43 5.13 -11.23 -17.69
C GLY A 43 5.86 -11.25 -16.35
N LEU A 44 5.25 -10.78 -15.25
CA LEU A 44 5.85 -10.84 -13.93
C LEU A 44 6.08 -12.28 -13.49
N THR A 45 7.27 -12.54 -12.98
CA THR A 45 7.58 -13.81 -12.32
C THR A 45 6.89 -13.90 -10.95
N ALA A 46 6.74 -15.12 -10.44
CA ALA A 46 6.15 -15.33 -9.11
C ALA A 46 6.94 -14.64 -8.00
N ASP A 47 8.27 -14.57 -8.13
CA ASP A 47 9.14 -13.97 -7.12
C ASP A 47 9.08 -12.44 -7.15
N GLU A 48 8.94 -11.82 -8.32
CA GLU A 48 8.68 -10.38 -8.43
C GLU A 48 7.33 -10.02 -7.81
N ARG A 49 6.30 -10.81 -8.08
CA ARG A 49 4.97 -10.61 -7.49
C ARG A 49 5.01 -10.73 -5.97
N ARG A 50 5.68 -11.76 -5.43
CA ARG A 50 5.90 -11.92 -3.97
C ARG A 50 6.64 -10.72 -3.39
N SER A 51 7.70 -10.26 -4.05
CA SER A 51 8.46 -9.09 -3.59
C SER A 51 7.60 -7.82 -3.50
N ILE A 52 6.66 -7.63 -4.43
CA ILE A 52 5.68 -6.54 -4.39
C ILE A 52 4.74 -6.71 -3.19
N VAL A 53 4.19 -7.90 -3.00
CA VAL A 53 3.28 -8.23 -1.89
C VAL A 53 3.98 -8.00 -0.54
N ASP A 54 5.19 -8.50 -0.36
CA ASP A 54 5.96 -8.37 0.88
C ASP A 54 6.26 -6.89 1.21
N CYS A 55 6.62 -6.10 0.19
CA CYS A 55 6.87 -4.67 0.37
C CYS A 55 5.59 -3.92 0.81
N ILE A 56 4.45 -4.27 0.23
CA ILE A 56 3.16 -3.64 0.54
C ILE A 56 2.65 -4.11 1.91
N ALA A 57 2.86 -5.37 2.27
CA ALA A 57 2.50 -5.92 3.57
C ALA A 57 3.24 -5.20 4.72
N GLN A 58 4.50 -4.82 4.51
CA GLN A 58 5.30 -4.07 5.46
C GLN A 58 4.90 -2.59 5.55
N THR A 59 4.49 -1.99 4.43
CA THR A 59 4.17 -0.56 4.37
C THR A 59 2.87 -0.33 3.60
N PRO A 60 1.69 -0.57 4.23
CA PRO A 60 0.39 -0.48 3.56
C PRO A 60 0.05 0.95 3.11
N ASP A 61 0.57 1.95 3.81
CA ASP A 61 0.34 3.37 3.53
C ASP A 61 1.27 3.93 2.45
N ALA A 62 2.18 3.11 1.93
CA ALA A 62 3.14 3.54 0.92
C ALA A 62 2.46 4.01 -0.38
N GLY A 63 3.12 4.95 -1.04
CA GLY A 63 2.68 5.50 -2.32
C GLY A 63 1.94 6.82 -2.22
N VAL A 64 1.53 7.32 -3.38
CA VAL A 64 0.85 8.61 -3.50
C VAL A 64 -0.64 8.35 -3.65
N GLU A 65 -1.45 8.90 -2.74
CA GLU A 65 -2.90 8.85 -2.84
C GLU A 65 -3.39 9.52 -4.14
N MET A 66 -4.26 8.81 -4.86
CA MET A 66 -4.87 9.28 -6.09
C MET A 66 -6.13 10.07 -5.74
N LYS A 67 -6.05 11.41 -5.75
CA LYS A 67 -7.21 12.26 -5.45
C LYS A 67 -8.41 11.92 -6.35
N GLY A 68 -9.57 11.72 -5.73
CA GLY A 68 -10.84 11.44 -6.41
C GLY A 68 -11.18 9.96 -6.59
N THR A 69 -10.30 9.02 -6.25
CA THR A 69 -10.58 7.56 -6.32
C THR A 69 -11.14 6.98 -5.03
N GLY A 70 -11.29 7.77 -3.96
CA GLY A 70 -11.80 7.30 -2.67
C GLY A 70 -10.78 6.55 -1.81
N GLY A 71 -9.48 6.80 -2.00
CA GLY A 71 -8.42 6.26 -1.13
C GLY A 71 -7.47 5.27 -1.80
N ALA A 72 -7.54 5.10 -3.13
CA ALA A 72 -6.54 4.30 -3.83
C ALA A 72 -5.19 5.03 -3.88
N ARG A 73 -4.10 4.30 -3.70
CA ARG A 73 -2.72 4.78 -3.69
C ARG A 73 -1.95 4.20 -4.86
N LYS A 74 -0.98 4.97 -5.37
CA LYS A 74 -0.11 4.58 -6.47
C LYS A 74 1.33 4.45 -5.97
N ILE A 75 1.87 3.24 -6.06
CA ILE A 75 3.23 2.91 -5.66
C ILE A 75 4.09 2.69 -6.90
N ARG A 76 5.33 3.18 -6.87
CA ARG A 76 6.32 2.97 -7.94
C ARG A 76 7.28 1.89 -7.49
N PHE A 77 7.39 0.82 -8.27
CA PHE A 77 8.35 -0.27 -8.05
C PHE A 77 9.44 -0.21 -9.12
N ALA A 78 10.70 -0.21 -8.70
CA ALA A 78 11.81 -0.36 -9.63
C ALA A 78 11.86 -1.82 -10.11
N GLY A 79 11.81 -2.03 -11.43
CA GLY A 79 12.04 -3.36 -12.01
C GLY A 79 13.52 -3.70 -11.99
N ARG A 80 13.88 -5.00 -11.87
CA ARG A 80 15.26 -5.45 -12.08
C ARG A 80 15.58 -5.35 -13.58
N GLY A 81 16.47 -4.43 -13.96
CA GLY A 81 16.79 -4.17 -15.36
C GLY A 81 17.73 -5.22 -15.98
N LYS A 82 17.28 -5.86 -17.07
CA LYS A 82 18.06 -6.19 -18.31
C LYS A 82 17.15 -6.66 -19.48
N GLY A 83 15.87 -6.24 -19.48
CA GLY A 83 14.82 -6.62 -20.46
C GLY A 83 13.55 -5.80 -20.24
N LYS A 84 12.39 -6.18 -20.82
CA LYS A 84 11.07 -5.49 -20.80
C LYS A 84 10.52 -5.04 -19.41
N SER A 85 11.22 -5.29 -18.31
CA SER A 85 10.88 -4.88 -16.94
C SER A 85 11.30 -3.43 -16.62
N GLY A 86 10.88 -2.48 -17.47
CA GLY A 86 10.87 -1.07 -17.08
C GLY A 86 9.90 -0.89 -15.92
N GLY A 87 10.34 -0.27 -14.81
CA GLY A 87 9.66 -0.29 -13.50
C GLY A 87 8.13 -0.18 -13.51
N TYR A 88 7.51 -0.88 -12.57
CA TYR A 88 6.07 -1.06 -12.47
C TYR A 88 5.41 0.02 -11.61
N ARG A 89 4.12 0.22 -11.83
CA ARG A 89 3.25 0.99 -10.94
C ARG A 89 2.13 0.10 -10.48
N VAL A 90 1.95 0.03 -9.18
CA VAL A 90 0.90 -0.77 -8.53
C VAL A 90 -0.10 0.19 -7.92
N VAL A 91 -1.38 -0.08 -8.14
CA VAL A 91 -2.47 0.61 -7.46
C VAL A 91 -2.96 -0.25 -6.31
N THR A 92 -2.89 0.32 -5.12
CA THR A 92 -3.29 -0.32 -3.88
C THR A 92 -4.48 0.42 -3.27
N PHE A 93 -5.25 -0.26 -2.44
CA PHE A 93 -6.29 0.35 -1.62
C PHE A 93 -6.12 -0.08 -0.17
N TYR A 94 -6.02 0.90 0.71
CA TYR A 94 -5.87 0.72 2.15
C TYR A 94 -6.85 1.66 2.85
N ALA A 95 -7.74 1.10 3.68
CA ALA A 95 -8.85 1.83 4.31
C ALA A 95 -8.78 1.81 5.85
N GLY A 96 -7.62 1.45 6.42
CA GLY A 96 -7.34 1.46 7.86
C GLY A 96 -6.84 0.10 8.38
N GLU A 97 -6.37 0.08 9.62
CA GLU A 97 -5.63 -1.05 10.22
C GLU A 97 -6.43 -2.36 10.31
N ASN A 98 -7.76 -2.26 10.38
CA ASN A 98 -8.66 -3.42 10.44
C ASN A 98 -9.04 -3.95 9.05
N ILE A 99 -8.51 -3.37 7.97
CA ILE A 99 -8.85 -3.72 6.59
C ILE A 99 -7.57 -4.15 5.88
N PRO A 100 -7.57 -5.29 5.18
CA PRO A 100 -6.43 -5.74 4.40
C PRO A 100 -6.13 -4.76 3.26
N VAL A 101 -4.88 -4.77 2.78
CA VAL A 101 -4.50 -3.99 1.60
C VAL A 101 -4.93 -4.76 0.36
N PHE A 102 -5.66 -4.10 -0.54
CA PHE A 102 -6.06 -4.69 -1.81
C PHE A 102 -5.14 -4.23 -2.93
N LEU A 103 -4.60 -5.18 -3.71
CA LEU A 103 -3.89 -4.88 -4.96
C LEU A 103 -4.89 -4.86 -6.10
N LEU A 104 -5.16 -3.68 -6.66
CA LEU A 104 -6.20 -3.49 -7.66
C LEU A 104 -5.70 -3.77 -9.08
N SER A 105 -4.52 -3.23 -9.43
CA SER A 105 -3.97 -3.32 -10.79
C SER A 105 -2.48 -2.98 -10.80
N ILE A 106 -1.77 -3.48 -11.81
CA ILE A 106 -0.35 -3.22 -12.06
C ILE A 106 -0.13 -2.83 -13.52
N PHE A 107 0.73 -1.84 -13.76
CA PHE A 107 1.03 -1.36 -15.11
C PHE A 107 2.50 -1.01 -15.28
N SER A 108 2.99 -1.09 -16.51
CA SER A 108 4.38 -0.78 -16.85
C SER A 108 4.67 0.74 -16.84
N LYS A 109 5.95 1.10 -16.99
CA LYS A 109 6.38 2.49 -17.18
C LYS A 109 5.86 3.04 -18.53
N GLY A 110 4.61 3.50 -18.58
CA GLY A 110 4.08 4.25 -19.73
C GLY A 110 2.59 4.06 -20.01
N GLU A 111 1.98 2.96 -19.55
CA GLU A 111 0.61 2.60 -19.95
C GLU A 111 -0.50 3.45 -19.35
N ARG A 112 -0.35 3.94 -18.12
CA ARG A 112 -1.40 4.72 -17.43
C ARG A 112 -0.81 5.88 -16.67
N ALA A 113 -0.59 7.00 -17.38
CA ALA A 113 -0.14 8.24 -16.76
C ALA A 113 -1.23 8.89 -15.91
N ASN A 114 -2.50 8.84 -16.35
CA ASN A 114 -3.64 9.45 -15.68
C ASN A 114 -4.91 8.62 -15.89
N LEU A 115 -5.59 8.25 -14.80
CA LEU A 115 -6.97 7.78 -14.87
C LEU A 115 -7.86 8.96 -15.26
N SER A 116 -8.82 8.72 -16.17
CA SER A 116 -9.86 9.68 -16.52
C SER A 116 -10.77 9.98 -15.32
N GLN A 117 -11.49 11.09 -15.35
CA GLN A 117 -12.40 11.44 -14.26
C GLN A 117 -13.53 10.41 -14.08
N ALA A 118 -13.98 9.80 -15.18
CA ALA A 118 -14.98 8.72 -15.16
C ALA A 118 -14.44 7.48 -14.43
N GLU A 119 -13.26 6.99 -14.81
CA GLU A 119 -12.61 5.83 -14.15
C GLU A 119 -12.38 6.09 -12.65
N ARG A 120 -12.01 7.33 -12.27
CA ARG A 120 -11.85 7.68 -10.84
C ARG A 120 -13.16 7.63 -10.08
N ASN A 121 -14.25 8.11 -10.68
CA ASN A 121 -15.57 8.09 -10.06
C ASN A 121 -16.09 6.66 -9.89
N GLU A 122 -15.90 5.81 -10.90
CA GLU A 122 -16.23 4.38 -10.83
C GLU A 122 -15.42 3.68 -9.74
N LEU A 123 -14.10 3.90 -9.70
CA LEU A 123 -13.25 3.36 -8.64
C LEU A 123 -13.70 3.83 -7.26
N LYS A 124 -14.11 5.09 -7.11
CA LYS A 124 -14.61 5.61 -5.83
C LYS A 124 -15.88 4.88 -5.38
N GLN A 125 -16.81 4.60 -6.29
CA GLN A 125 -18.03 3.85 -5.95
C GLN A 125 -17.73 2.40 -5.56
N ILE A 126 -16.87 1.73 -6.34
CA ILE A 126 -16.46 0.35 -6.08
C ILE A 126 -15.73 0.24 -4.74
N LEU A 127 -14.74 1.11 -4.50
CA LEU A 127 -13.91 1.07 -3.29
C LEU A 127 -14.67 1.49 -2.03
N GLY A 128 -15.61 2.44 -2.15
CA GLY A 128 -16.53 2.77 -1.07
C GLY A 128 -17.36 1.57 -0.65
N SER A 129 -18.02 0.94 -1.63
CA SER A 129 -18.84 -0.26 -1.41
C SER A 129 -18.01 -1.42 -0.83
N LEU A 130 -16.77 -1.61 -1.32
CA LEU A 130 -15.86 -2.65 -0.84
C LEU A 130 -15.53 -2.48 0.65
N ALA A 131 -15.17 -1.26 1.06
CA ALA A 131 -14.84 -0.96 2.46
C ALA A 131 -16.05 -1.16 3.38
N ASP A 132 -17.24 -0.75 2.94
CA ASP A 132 -18.47 -0.88 3.72
C ASP A 132 -18.92 -2.34 3.86
N VAL A 133 -18.87 -3.12 2.77
CA VAL A 133 -19.16 -4.55 2.78
C VAL A 133 -18.18 -5.29 3.69
N TYR A 134 -16.89 -4.98 3.61
CA TYR A 134 -15.88 -5.61 4.45
C TYR A 134 -16.12 -5.29 5.94
N LYS A 135 -16.35 -4.01 6.28
CA LYS A 135 -16.68 -3.61 7.66
C LYS A 135 -17.94 -4.27 8.18
N LYS A 136 -18.97 -4.40 7.34
CA LYS A 136 -20.22 -5.08 7.72
C LYS A 136 -20.01 -6.57 7.95
N GLY A 137 -19.33 -7.26 7.03
CA GLY A 137 -19.02 -8.69 7.17
C GLY A 137 -18.19 -9.01 8.42
N VAL A 138 -17.21 -8.16 8.76
CA VAL A 138 -16.42 -8.30 9.99
C VAL A 138 -17.31 -8.15 11.23
N LYS A 139 -18.20 -7.13 11.25
CA LYS A 139 -19.12 -6.93 12.38
C LYS A 139 -20.08 -8.11 12.56
N ASP A 140 -20.64 -8.62 11.48
CA ASP A 140 -21.58 -9.74 11.50
C ASP A 140 -20.89 -11.02 12.00
N TYR A 141 -19.66 -11.28 11.55
CA TYR A 141 -18.85 -12.41 12.02
C TYR A 141 -18.53 -12.30 13.52
N VAL A 142 -18.12 -11.12 13.99
CA VAL A 142 -17.80 -10.89 15.41
C VAL A 142 -19.04 -11.02 16.30
N GLN A 143 -20.20 -10.54 15.86
CA GLN A 143 -21.47 -10.65 16.58
C GLN A 143 -21.95 -12.10 16.68
N SER A 144 -21.76 -12.90 15.62
CA SER A 144 -22.15 -14.32 15.61
C SER A 144 -21.32 -15.23 16.53
N ARG A 145 -20.20 -14.73 17.05
CA ARG A 145 -19.25 -15.45 17.92
C ARG A 145 -19.42 -15.14 19.41
N LYS A 146 -20.33 -14.22 19.77
CA LYS A 146 -20.73 -13.93 21.16
C LYS A 146 -22.03 -14.66 21.50
#